data_AF-A0A919SUN6-F1
#
_entry.id   AF-A0A919SUN6-F1
#
_cell.length_a   1.000
_cell.length_b   1.000
_cell.length_c   1.000
_cell.angle_alpha   90.00
_cell.angle_beta   90.00
_cell.angle_gamma   90.00
#
_symmetry.space_group_name_H-M   'P 1'
#
loop_
_entity.id
_entity.type
_entity.pdbx_description
1 polymer ?
#
loop_
_entity_poly.entity_id
_entity_poly.type
_entity_poly.pdbx_seq_one_letter_code
_entity_poly.pdbx_strand_id
1 'polypeptide(L)'
;MQTDTLRLITDVCARAAAGDFEARLPSIGESAEEQAARHAFNRLLDKTDSFVREAGAALGAAAEGRYHRRFLPRGMQGAFRDAAARIAQSTDEMSRSTSQLAEAARSRSALADELENAVLTVSEQVATAATEMGASANGLADFAREAVTGAERGVETVGSLRTASEQIRNAVDLINSVASQTRLLALNATIEAARAGDAGRGFAVVAGEVKNLANETSESSSAILGQVNTVQQAAADAVSVLEVITGSIREMSGLVNGIAAAVDGGQDSGTAGLSQLAEVLRSEVHRFVTMARQS
;
A
#
# COMPACT_ATOMS: atom_id res chain seq x y z
N MET A 1 51.71 57.60 -58.99
CA MET A 1 50.30 57.32 -59.32
C MET A 1 49.92 55.87 -59.02
N GLN A 2 50.52 54.86 -59.67
CA GLN A 2 50.12 53.45 -59.46
C GLN A 2 50.38 52.93 -58.02
N THR A 3 51.44 53.40 -57.35
CA THR A 3 51.79 53.02 -55.97
C THR A 3 50.83 53.59 -54.90
N ASP A 4 50.25 54.78 -55.12
CA ASP A 4 49.35 55.43 -54.16
C ASP A 4 47.95 54.81 -54.18
N THR A 5 47.47 54.42 -55.37
CA THR A 5 46.19 53.70 -55.53
C THR A 5 46.18 52.35 -54.80
N LEU A 6 47.26 51.57 -54.93
CA LEU A 6 47.38 50.30 -54.21
C LEU A 6 47.42 50.48 -52.69
N ARG A 7 48.04 51.56 -52.21
CA ARG A 7 48.07 51.89 -50.78
C ARG A 7 46.66 52.21 -50.25
N LEU A 8 45.86 52.98 -51.00
CA LEU A 8 44.48 53.29 -50.65
C LEU A 8 43.59 52.05 -50.62
N ILE A 9 43.69 51.17 -51.62
CA ILE A 9 42.96 49.90 -51.62
C ILE A 9 43.35 49.04 -50.42
N THR A 10 44.66 48.96 -50.13
CA THR A 10 45.18 48.17 -48.99
C THR A 10 44.64 48.69 -47.65
N ASP A 11 44.58 50.00 -47.45
CA ASP A 11 44.04 50.62 -46.23
C ASP A 11 42.56 50.28 -46.03
N VAL A 12 41.74 50.45 -47.07
CA VAL A 12 40.30 50.13 -46.98
C VAL A 12 40.08 48.63 -46.78
N CYS A 13 40.87 47.77 -47.44
CA CYS A 13 40.85 46.33 -47.19
C CYS A 13 41.20 45.98 -45.74
N ALA A 14 42.22 46.63 -45.16
CA ALA A 14 42.62 46.40 -43.77
C ALA A 14 41.53 46.82 -42.78
N ARG A 15 40.87 47.95 -43.02
CA ARG A 15 39.71 48.40 -42.23
C ARG A 15 38.52 47.45 -42.34
N ALA A 16 38.16 47.04 -43.55
CA ALA A 16 37.10 46.07 -43.78
C ALA A 16 37.41 44.72 -43.12
N ALA A 17 38.66 44.27 -43.17
CA ALA A 17 39.11 43.05 -42.48
C ALA A 17 39.02 43.18 -40.94
N ALA A 18 39.15 44.38 -40.40
CA ALA A 18 38.93 44.68 -38.99
C ALA A 18 37.43 44.83 -38.62
N GLY A 19 36.52 44.70 -39.59
CA GLY A 19 35.06 44.80 -39.39
C GLY A 19 34.47 46.18 -39.66
N ASP A 20 35.26 47.16 -40.09
CA ASP A 20 34.77 48.47 -40.51
C ASP A 20 34.33 48.44 -41.98
N PHE A 21 33.08 48.04 -42.19
CA PHE A 21 32.44 48.04 -43.51
C PHE A 21 31.85 49.39 -43.91
N GLU A 22 32.01 50.44 -43.09
CA GLU A 22 31.65 51.83 -43.45
C GLU A 22 32.78 52.53 -44.22
N ALA A 23 34.00 51.99 -44.19
CA ALA A 23 35.12 52.45 -45.01
C ALA A 23 34.75 52.50 -46.51
N ARG A 24 35.19 53.52 -47.25
CA ARG A 24 34.90 53.67 -48.69
C ARG A 24 36.16 53.93 -49.47
N LEU A 25 36.29 53.25 -50.61
CA LEU A 25 37.40 53.51 -51.53
C LEU A 25 37.16 54.88 -52.20
N PRO A 26 38.09 55.84 -52.02
CA PRO A 26 38.02 57.15 -52.67
C PRO A 26 38.24 57.02 -54.19
N SER A 27 38.18 58.12 -54.94
CA SER A 27 38.51 58.09 -56.37
C SER A 27 39.96 57.64 -56.56
N ILE A 28 40.15 56.60 -57.38
CA ILE A 28 41.47 56.01 -57.66
C ILE A 28 42.02 56.37 -59.05
N GLY A 29 41.24 57.15 -59.81
CA GLY A 29 41.56 57.64 -61.16
C GLY A 29 40.28 57.94 -61.96
N GLU A 30 40.44 58.50 -63.16
CA GLU A 30 39.33 58.96 -64.01
C GLU A 30 38.88 57.93 -65.05
N SER A 31 39.65 56.86 -65.28
CA SER A 31 39.28 55.86 -66.29
C SER A 31 37.98 55.13 -65.91
N ALA A 32 37.25 54.67 -66.93
CA ALA A 32 36.02 53.92 -66.72
C ALA A 32 36.26 52.64 -65.89
N GLU A 33 37.43 52.01 -66.05
CA GLU A 33 37.84 50.79 -65.34
C GLU A 33 38.12 51.07 -63.85
N GLU A 34 38.82 52.16 -63.54
CA GLU A 34 39.08 52.61 -62.16
C GLU A 34 37.78 52.98 -61.43
N GLN A 35 36.87 53.68 -62.11
CA GLN A 35 35.55 53.99 -61.55
C GLN A 35 34.72 52.71 -61.32
N ALA A 36 34.71 51.79 -62.29
CA ALA A 36 34.01 50.52 -62.17
C ALA A 36 34.55 49.67 -61.01
N ALA A 37 35.88 49.60 -60.84
CA ALA A 37 36.53 48.90 -59.73
C ALA A 37 36.13 49.51 -58.37
N ARG A 38 36.17 50.85 -58.25
CA ARG A 38 35.73 51.55 -57.04
C ARG A 38 34.27 51.26 -56.70
N HIS A 39 33.38 51.31 -57.70
CA HIS A 39 31.97 51.00 -57.51
C HIS A 39 31.75 49.53 -57.12
N ALA A 40 32.46 48.58 -57.73
CA ALA A 40 32.38 47.17 -57.39
C ALA A 40 32.86 46.91 -55.95
N PHE A 41 33.97 47.54 -55.55
CA PHE A 41 34.55 47.39 -54.22
C PHE A 41 33.62 47.97 -53.13
N ASN A 42 33.13 49.19 -53.31
CA ASN A 42 32.19 49.79 -52.36
C ASN A 42 30.87 49.01 -52.27
N ARG A 43 30.36 48.48 -53.40
CA ARG A 43 29.18 47.57 -53.38
C ARG A 43 29.43 46.29 -52.59
N LEU A 44 30.64 45.73 -52.64
CA LEU A 44 31.00 44.56 -51.83
C LEU A 44 30.95 44.88 -50.33
N LEU A 45 31.48 46.04 -49.93
CA LEU A 45 31.40 46.52 -48.54
C LEU A 45 29.95 46.74 -48.11
N ASP A 46 29.13 47.42 -48.92
CA ASP A 46 27.71 47.66 -48.62
C ASP A 46 26.94 46.34 -48.42
N LYS A 47 27.22 45.31 -49.24
CA LYS A 47 26.59 43.99 -49.11
C LYS A 47 27.04 43.24 -47.86
N THR A 48 28.33 43.34 -47.55
CA THR A 48 28.91 42.70 -46.35
C THR A 48 28.36 43.35 -45.08
N ASP A 49 28.32 44.68 -45.03
CA ASP A 49 27.72 45.44 -43.93
C ASP A 49 26.25 45.08 -43.72
N SER A 50 25.46 45.17 -44.81
CA SER A 50 24.03 44.84 -44.78
C SER A 50 23.79 43.41 -44.29
N PHE A 51 24.63 42.45 -44.71
CA PHE A 51 24.50 41.06 -44.28
C PHE A 51 24.81 40.88 -42.79
N VAL A 52 25.92 41.44 -42.30
CA VAL A 52 26.32 41.34 -40.89
C VAL A 52 25.28 41.98 -39.98
N ARG A 53 24.78 43.16 -40.36
CA ARG A 53 23.77 43.89 -39.58
C ARG A 53 22.45 43.15 -39.51
N GLU A 54 22.00 42.58 -40.64
CA GLU A 54 20.74 41.84 -40.69
C GLU A 54 20.84 40.46 -40.00
N ALA A 55 21.98 39.78 -40.13
CA ALA A 55 22.25 38.54 -39.41
C ALA A 55 22.28 38.76 -37.89
N GLY A 56 22.99 39.79 -37.43
CA GLY A 56 23.04 40.17 -36.02
C GLY A 56 21.67 40.52 -35.46
N ALA A 57 20.86 41.30 -36.19
CA ALA A 57 19.52 41.66 -35.75
C ALA A 57 18.57 40.46 -35.68
N ALA A 58 18.60 39.55 -36.66
CA ALA A 58 17.76 38.36 -36.67
C ALA A 58 18.16 37.36 -35.58
N LEU A 59 19.46 37.06 -35.46
CA LEU A 59 19.97 36.12 -34.47
C LEU A 59 19.86 36.67 -33.03
N GLY A 60 20.11 37.97 -32.83
CA GLY A 60 19.91 38.62 -31.53
C GLY A 60 18.46 38.58 -31.07
N ALA A 61 17.51 38.86 -31.98
CA ALA A 61 16.09 38.70 -31.67
C ALA A 61 15.72 37.24 -31.36
N ALA A 62 16.26 36.29 -32.12
CA ALA A 62 16.02 34.87 -31.90
C ALA A 62 16.57 34.39 -30.54
N ALA A 63 17.74 34.88 -30.12
CA ALA A 63 18.32 34.60 -28.80
C ALA A 63 17.43 35.09 -27.63
N GLU A 64 16.64 36.13 -27.85
CA GLU A 64 15.63 36.64 -26.90
C GLU A 64 14.26 35.94 -27.06
N GLY A 65 14.16 34.88 -27.87
CA GLY A 65 12.89 34.18 -28.16
C GLY A 65 11.95 34.93 -29.10
N ARG A 66 12.39 36.03 -29.73
CA ARG A 66 11.61 36.86 -30.67
C ARG A 66 11.81 36.38 -32.11
N TYR A 67 11.25 35.22 -32.45
CA TYR A 67 11.38 34.59 -33.77
C TYR A 67 10.68 35.30 -34.94
N HIS A 68 9.83 36.30 -34.66
CA HIS A 68 9.13 37.07 -35.69
C HIS A 68 10.06 38.01 -36.47
N ARG A 69 11.21 38.40 -35.92
CA ARG A 69 12.22 39.23 -36.62
C ARG A 69 13.07 38.34 -37.53
N ARG A 70 12.68 38.25 -38.79
CA ARG A 70 13.39 37.48 -39.81
C ARG A 70 14.48 38.30 -40.51
N PHE A 71 15.49 37.60 -41.01
CA PHE A 71 16.48 38.14 -41.94
C PHE A 71 15.80 38.58 -43.24
N LEU A 72 16.07 39.79 -43.71
CA LEU A 72 15.57 40.34 -44.97
C LEU A 72 16.53 40.02 -46.14
N PRO A 73 16.22 39.07 -47.05
CA PRO A 73 17.13 38.67 -48.13
C PRO A 73 17.15 39.66 -49.31
N ARG A 74 16.39 40.76 -49.24
CA ARG A 74 16.20 41.67 -50.37
C ARG A 74 17.54 42.29 -50.78
N GLY A 75 17.93 42.09 -52.03
CA GLY A 75 19.21 42.57 -52.56
C GLY A 75 20.41 41.68 -52.26
N MET A 76 20.26 40.57 -51.53
CA MET A 76 21.32 39.57 -51.35
C MET A 76 21.34 38.60 -52.54
N GLN A 77 22.54 38.19 -52.96
CA GLN A 77 22.77 37.28 -54.10
C GLN A 77 23.89 36.29 -53.78
N GLY A 78 23.91 35.17 -54.49
CA GLY A 78 24.91 34.11 -54.31
C GLY A 78 25.01 33.66 -52.85
N ALA A 79 26.24 33.50 -52.37
CA ALA A 79 26.53 33.02 -51.02
C ALA A 79 25.82 33.81 -49.89
N PHE A 80 25.62 35.13 -50.04
CA PHE A 80 24.89 35.93 -49.05
C PHE A 80 23.41 35.54 -48.95
N ARG A 81 22.78 35.21 -50.08
CA ARG A 81 21.39 34.75 -50.12
C ARG A 81 21.27 33.35 -49.51
N ASP A 82 22.20 32.47 -49.81
CA ASP A 82 22.19 31.10 -49.28
C ASP A 82 22.40 31.09 -47.76
N ALA A 83 23.34 31.91 -47.26
CA ALA A 83 23.55 32.08 -45.83
C ALA A 83 22.33 32.70 -45.13
N ALA A 84 21.70 33.71 -45.73
CA ALA A 84 20.45 34.29 -45.23
C ALA A 84 19.32 33.26 -45.13
N ALA A 85 19.20 32.38 -46.12
CA ALA A 85 18.21 31.30 -46.11
C ALA A 85 18.48 30.29 -44.98
N ARG A 86 19.75 29.92 -44.74
CA ARG A 86 20.15 29.05 -43.63
C ARG A 86 19.86 29.66 -42.26
N ILE A 87 20.10 30.96 -42.09
CA ILE A 87 19.75 31.69 -40.85
C ILE A 87 18.23 31.63 -40.63
N ALA A 88 17.44 31.95 -41.66
CA ALA A 88 15.98 31.90 -41.56
C ALA A 88 15.45 30.50 -41.21
N GLN A 89 16.01 29.45 -41.82
CA GLN A 89 15.69 28.06 -41.49
C GLN A 89 16.01 27.75 -40.02
N SER A 90 17.19 28.13 -39.55
CA SER A 90 17.62 27.89 -38.17
C SER A 90 16.72 28.61 -37.16
N THR A 91 16.31 29.85 -37.46
CA THR A 91 15.35 30.60 -36.63
C THR A 91 13.98 29.91 -36.59
N ASP A 92 13.50 29.38 -37.73
CA ASP A 92 12.24 28.64 -37.79
C ASP A 92 12.31 27.32 -37.00
N GLU A 93 13.42 26.59 -37.07
CA GLU A 93 13.67 25.37 -36.28
C GLU A 93 13.72 25.68 -34.78
N MET A 94 14.39 26.77 -34.38
CA MET A 94 14.46 27.20 -32.98
C MET A 94 13.09 27.63 -32.43
N SER A 95 12.27 28.29 -33.25
CA SER A 95 10.89 28.62 -32.91
C SER A 95 10.05 27.36 -32.66
N ARG A 96 10.14 26.36 -33.55
CA ARG A 96 9.41 25.09 -33.39
C ARG A 96 9.85 24.35 -32.13
N SER A 97 11.16 24.25 -31.90
CA SER A 97 11.73 23.61 -30.72
C SER A 97 11.24 24.29 -29.43
N THR A 98 11.22 25.62 -29.40
CA THR A 98 10.70 26.39 -28.25
C THR A 98 9.22 26.13 -28.01
N SER A 99 8.39 26.09 -29.06
CA SER A 99 6.97 25.76 -28.95
C SER A 99 6.75 24.34 -28.42
N GLN A 100 7.54 23.37 -28.89
CA GLN A 100 7.49 21.99 -28.40
C GLN A 100 7.91 21.88 -26.93
N LEU A 101 8.95 22.60 -26.51
CA LEU A 101 9.37 22.66 -25.11
C LEU A 101 8.28 23.27 -24.23
N ALA A 102 7.61 24.33 -24.69
CA ALA A 102 6.51 24.96 -23.97
C ALA A 102 5.30 24.01 -23.83
N GLU A 103 4.98 23.25 -24.87
CA GLU A 103 3.91 22.24 -24.83
C GLU A 103 4.27 21.07 -23.89
N ALA A 104 5.50 20.55 -23.98
CA ALA A 104 6.00 19.52 -23.08
C ALA A 104 5.99 19.96 -21.61
N ALA A 105 6.37 21.21 -21.33
CA ALA A 105 6.31 21.79 -19.99
C ALA A 105 4.86 21.84 -19.45
N ARG A 106 3.90 22.26 -20.28
CA ARG A 106 2.47 22.25 -19.91
C ARG A 106 1.95 20.85 -19.64
N SER A 107 2.29 19.89 -20.50
CA SER A 107 1.90 18.48 -20.33
C SER A 107 2.49 17.89 -19.05
N ARG A 108 3.77 18.16 -18.77
CA ARG A 108 4.42 17.75 -17.52
C ARG A 108 3.75 18.33 -16.29
N SER A 109 3.35 19.61 -16.31
CA SER A 109 2.60 20.22 -15.21
C SER A 109 1.24 19.55 -15.00
N ALA A 110 0.49 19.29 -16.08
CA ALA A 110 -0.80 18.62 -15.99
C ALA A 110 -0.68 17.19 -15.41
N LEU A 111 0.32 16.43 -15.83
CA LEU A 111 0.62 15.10 -15.28
C LEU A 111 1.01 15.16 -13.81
N ALA A 112 1.76 16.20 -13.38
CA ALA A 112 2.10 16.40 -11.98
C ALA A 112 0.85 16.70 -11.13
N ASP A 113 -0.09 17.49 -11.64
CA ASP A 113 -1.35 17.80 -10.97
C ASP A 113 -2.25 16.55 -10.87
N GLU A 114 -2.31 15.74 -11.93
CA GLU A 114 -3.05 14.47 -11.93
C GLU A 114 -2.45 13.47 -10.93
N LEU A 115 -1.12 13.36 -10.90
CA LEU A 115 -0.40 12.53 -9.92
C LEU A 115 -0.65 13.00 -8.49
N GLU A 116 -0.61 14.31 -8.23
CA GLU A 116 -0.92 14.89 -6.92
C GLU A 116 -2.31 14.44 -6.45
N ASN A 117 -3.33 14.65 -7.28
CA ASN A 117 -4.72 14.29 -6.94
C ASN A 117 -4.92 12.78 -6.75
N ALA A 118 -4.30 11.96 -7.59
CA ALA A 118 -4.36 10.51 -7.47
C ALA A 118 -3.75 10.02 -6.15
N VAL A 119 -2.57 10.55 -5.79
CA VAL A 119 -1.91 10.16 -4.53
C VAL A 119 -2.66 10.70 -3.31
N LEU A 120 -3.22 11.91 -3.36
CA LEU A 120 -4.06 12.44 -2.28
C LEU A 120 -5.25 11.52 -2.02
N THR A 121 -5.95 11.10 -3.08
CA THR A 121 -7.09 10.19 -2.99
C THR A 121 -6.69 8.84 -2.38
N VAL A 122 -5.59 8.25 -2.84
CA VAL A 122 -5.07 6.98 -2.29
C VAL A 122 -4.66 7.13 -0.83
N SER A 123 -4.02 8.25 -0.46
CA SER A 123 -3.61 8.52 0.91
C SER A 123 -4.80 8.63 1.85
N GLU A 124 -5.86 9.32 1.43
CA GLU A 124 -7.13 9.39 2.18
C GLU A 124 -7.77 8.02 2.34
N GLN A 125 -7.84 7.22 1.27
CA GLN A 125 -8.38 5.86 1.33
C GLN A 125 -7.58 4.96 2.28
N VAL A 126 -6.24 5.05 2.26
CA VAL A 126 -5.38 4.29 3.18
C VAL A 126 -5.59 4.75 4.63
N ALA A 127 -5.74 6.04 4.89
CA ALA A 127 -6.01 6.56 6.23
C ALA A 127 -7.36 6.11 6.77
N THR A 128 -8.41 6.14 5.95
CA THR A 128 -9.74 5.60 6.30
C THR A 128 -9.67 4.10 6.56
N ALA A 129 -9.05 3.33 5.66
CA ALA A 129 -8.90 1.88 5.83
C ALA A 129 -8.10 1.54 7.11
N ALA A 130 -7.03 2.27 7.40
CA ALA A 130 -6.27 2.11 8.64
C ALA A 130 -7.14 2.35 9.88
N THR A 131 -7.97 3.40 9.87
CA THR A 131 -8.89 3.71 10.97
C THR A 131 -9.93 2.61 11.18
N GLU A 132 -10.54 2.12 10.09
CA GLU A 132 -11.52 1.02 10.13
C GLU A 132 -10.89 -0.29 10.58
N MET A 133 -9.65 -0.58 10.13
CA MET A 133 -8.89 -1.74 10.58
C MET A 133 -8.55 -1.66 12.07
N GLY A 134 -8.16 -0.48 12.58
CA GLY A 134 -7.92 -0.26 14.00
C GLY A 134 -9.17 -0.47 14.85
N ALA A 135 -10.32 0.07 14.42
CA ALA A 135 -11.61 -0.16 15.07
C ALA A 135 -12.01 -1.64 15.06
N SER A 136 -11.82 -2.31 13.92
CA SER A 136 -12.11 -3.74 13.77
C SER A 136 -11.21 -4.61 14.64
N ALA A 137 -9.92 -4.29 14.74
CA ALA A 137 -8.97 -4.97 15.60
C ALA A 137 -9.38 -4.83 17.08
N ASN A 138 -9.75 -3.63 17.53
CA ASN A 138 -10.24 -3.43 18.88
C ASN A 138 -11.52 -4.25 19.16
N GLY A 139 -12.48 -4.24 18.23
CA GLY A 139 -13.70 -5.05 18.36
C GLY A 139 -13.42 -6.56 18.42
N LEU A 140 -12.48 -7.05 17.62
CA LEU A 140 -12.05 -8.46 17.67
C LEU A 140 -11.34 -8.80 18.97
N ALA A 141 -10.54 -7.88 19.54
CA ALA A 141 -9.89 -8.08 20.82
C ALA A 141 -10.92 -8.19 21.95
N ASP A 142 -11.94 -7.35 21.94
CA ASP A 142 -13.04 -7.41 22.91
C ASP A 142 -13.81 -8.72 22.80
N PHE A 143 -14.17 -9.12 21.56
CA PHE A 143 -14.83 -10.40 21.29
C PHE A 143 -13.99 -11.59 21.77
N ALA A 144 -12.68 -11.58 21.54
CA ALA A 144 -11.78 -12.62 22.01
C ALA A 144 -11.77 -12.72 23.55
N ARG A 145 -11.72 -11.60 24.27
CA ARG A 145 -11.79 -11.59 25.74
C ARG A 145 -13.12 -12.13 26.26
N GLU A 146 -14.23 -11.76 25.62
CA GLU A 146 -15.55 -12.28 25.98
C GLU A 146 -15.64 -13.80 25.73
N ALA A 147 -15.10 -14.27 24.61
CA ALA A 147 -15.08 -15.69 24.27
C ALA A 147 -14.23 -16.51 25.26
N VAL A 148 -13.08 -16.01 25.71
CA VAL A 148 -12.29 -16.66 26.79
C VAL A 148 -13.10 -16.73 28.08
N THR A 149 -13.72 -15.62 28.49
CA THR A 149 -14.56 -15.59 29.70
C THR A 149 -15.73 -16.58 29.59
N GLY A 150 -16.32 -16.70 28.40
CA GLY A 150 -17.36 -17.70 28.11
C GLY A 150 -16.86 -19.13 28.26
N ALA A 151 -15.68 -19.44 27.72
CA ALA A 151 -15.06 -20.75 27.83
C ALA A 151 -14.71 -21.11 29.28
N GLU A 152 -14.17 -20.17 30.06
CA GLU A 152 -13.85 -20.36 31.48
C GLU A 152 -15.09 -20.72 32.31
N ARG A 153 -16.21 -20.02 32.11
CA ARG A 153 -17.50 -20.38 32.73
C ARG A 153 -18.01 -21.76 32.29
N GLY A 154 -17.75 -22.13 31.04
CA GLY A 154 -18.04 -23.46 30.52
C GLY A 154 -17.27 -24.54 31.29
N VAL A 155 -15.96 -24.33 31.50
CA VAL A 155 -15.10 -25.24 32.28
C VAL A 155 -15.59 -25.38 33.72
N GLU A 156 -15.98 -24.27 34.37
CA GLU A 156 -16.53 -24.29 35.73
C GLU A 156 -17.85 -25.10 35.82
N THR A 157 -18.74 -24.90 34.84
CA THR A 157 -20.03 -25.61 34.76
C THR A 157 -19.82 -27.11 34.58
N VAL A 158 -18.91 -27.51 33.68
CA VAL A 158 -18.57 -28.91 33.46
C VAL A 158 -17.87 -29.52 34.68
N GLY A 159 -17.02 -28.75 35.37
CA GLY A 159 -16.42 -29.15 36.64
C GLY A 159 -17.47 -29.43 37.72
N SER A 160 -18.50 -28.59 37.81
CA SER A 160 -19.64 -28.81 38.72
C SER A 160 -20.44 -30.06 38.35
N LEU A 161 -20.67 -30.31 37.05
CA LEU A 161 -21.33 -31.52 36.56
C LEU A 161 -20.56 -32.80 36.91
N ARG A 162 -19.23 -32.76 36.80
CA ARG A 162 -18.36 -33.88 37.18
C ARG A 162 -18.49 -34.20 38.67
N THR A 163 -18.41 -33.18 39.53
CA THR A 163 -18.59 -33.33 40.99
C THR A 163 -19.96 -33.90 41.34
N ALA A 164 -21.03 -33.40 40.71
CA ALA A 164 -22.39 -33.92 40.92
C ALA A 164 -22.50 -35.39 40.47
N SER A 165 -21.90 -35.74 39.34
CA SER A 165 -21.87 -37.12 38.83
C SER A 165 -21.11 -38.07 39.75
N GLU A 166 -20.01 -37.62 40.37
CA GLU A 166 -19.28 -38.39 41.39
C GLU A 166 -20.13 -38.64 42.65
N GLN A 167 -20.89 -37.63 43.09
CA GLN A 167 -21.81 -37.79 44.23
C GLN A 167 -22.92 -38.82 43.92
N ILE A 168 -23.46 -38.78 42.70
CA ILE A 168 -24.45 -39.78 42.24
C ILE A 168 -23.83 -41.17 42.22
N ARG A 169 -22.61 -41.33 41.69
CA ARG A 169 -21.88 -42.61 41.70
C ARG A 169 -21.78 -43.19 43.11
N ASN A 170 -21.31 -42.39 44.08
CA ASN A 170 -21.17 -42.82 45.46
C ASN A 170 -22.50 -43.24 46.09
N ALA A 171 -23.59 -42.52 45.79
CA ALA A 171 -24.93 -42.86 46.26
C ALA A 171 -25.44 -44.18 45.64
N VAL A 172 -25.19 -44.40 44.34
CA VAL A 172 -25.60 -45.62 43.65
C VAL A 172 -24.78 -46.83 44.11
N ASP A 173 -23.48 -46.66 44.38
CA ASP A 173 -22.64 -47.70 44.96
C ASP A 173 -23.14 -48.12 46.35
N LEU A 174 -23.57 -47.16 47.18
CA LEU A 174 -24.21 -47.44 48.45
C LEU A 174 -25.52 -48.22 48.28
N ILE A 175 -26.41 -47.80 47.36
CA ILE A 175 -27.66 -48.50 47.05
C ILE A 175 -27.38 -49.95 46.63
N ASN A 176 -26.37 -50.15 45.77
CA ASN A 176 -25.98 -51.47 45.30
C ASN A 176 -25.45 -52.34 46.45
N SER A 177 -24.69 -51.77 47.38
CA SER A 177 -24.25 -52.46 48.60
C SER A 177 -25.42 -52.88 49.50
N VAL A 178 -26.42 -51.98 49.68
CA VAL A 178 -27.64 -52.24 50.47
C VAL A 178 -28.48 -53.33 49.79
N ALA A 179 -28.63 -53.29 48.47
CA ALA A 179 -29.34 -54.30 47.70
C ALA A 179 -28.67 -55.68 47.84
N SER A 180 -27.33 -55.74 47.73
CA SER A 180 -26.56 -56.98 47.94
C SER A 180 -26.74 -57.54 49.36
N GLN A 181 -26.70 -56.68 50.38
CA GLN A 181 -26.90 -57.09 51.77
C GLN A 181 -28.34 -57.55 52.03
N THR A 182 -29.33 -56.86 51.45
CA THR A 182 -30.75 -57.24 51.50
C THR A 182 -30.98 -58.59 50.85
N ARG A 183 -30.31 -58.85 49.72
CA ARG A 183 -30.36 -60.15 49.03
C ARG A 183 -29.83 -61.28 49.91
N LEU A 184 -28.74 -61.05 50.64
CA LEU A 184 -28.19 -62.01 51.60
C LEU A 184 -29.12 -62.25 52.79
N LEU A 185 -29.74 -61.20 53.34
CA LEU A 185 -30.73 -61.32 54.41
C LEU A 185 -31.95 -62.11 53.96
N ALA A 186 -32.47 -61.82 52.76
CA ALA A 186 -33.59 -62.55 52.16
C ALA A 186 -33.25 -64.02 51.90
N LEU A 187 -32.02 -64.32 51.48
CA LEU A 187 -31.53 -65.70 51.33
C LEU A 187 -31.52 -66.44 52.66
N ASN A 188 -30.98 -65.83 53.72
CA ASN A 188 -30.98 -66.41 55.06
C ASN A 188 -32.40 -66.66 55.58
N ALA A 189 -33.32 -65.70 55.34
CA ALA A 189 -34.73 -65.86 55.69
C ALA A 189 -35.40 -67.00 54.92
N THR A 190 -35.06 -67.17 53.63
CA THR A 190 -35.56 -68.29 52.81
C THR A 190 -35.08 -69.63 53.36
N ILE A 191 -33.82 -69.71 53.79
CA ILE A 191 -33.25 -70.92 54.41
C ILE A 191 -33.98 -71.26 55.72
N GLU A 192 -34.19 -70.27 56.59
CA GLU A 192 -34.87 -70.51 57.88
C GLU A 192 -36.35 -70.84 57.70
N ALA A 193 -37.02 -70.22 56.72
CA ALA A 193 -38.40 -70.55 56.35
C ALA A 193 -38.52 -72.00 55.84
N ALA A 194 -37.55 -72.48 55.06
CA ALA A 194 -37.49 -73.89 54.64
C ALA A 194 -37.27 -74.84 55.83
N ARG A 195 -36.47 -74.41 56.83
CA ARG A 195 -36.19 -75.17 58.05
C ARG A 195 -37.41 -75.32 58.96
N ALA A 196 -38.30 -74.32 58.98
CA ALA A 196 -39.56 -74.35 59.72
C ALA A 196 -40.66 -75.23 59.09
N GLY A 197 -40.43 -75.81 57.89
CA GLY A 197 -41.37 -76.70 57.22
C GLY A 197 -42.69 -76.01 56.83
N ASP A 198 -43.83 -76.66 57.09
CA ASP A 198 -45.15 -76.13 56.71
C ASP A 198 -45.52 -74.82 57.41
N ALA A 199 -44.99 -74.55 58.61
CA ALA A 199 -45.21 -73.30 59.34
C ALA A 199 -44.50 -72.10 58.69
N GLY A 200 -43.47 -72.34 57.87
CA GLY A 200 -42.64 -71.31 57.24
C GLY A 200 -43.08 -70.88 55.84
N ARG A 201 -44.11 -71.51 55.24
CA ARG A 201 -44.51 -71.25 53.84
C ARG A 201 -44.81 -69.78 53.52
N GLY A 202 -45.53 -69.08 54.40
CA GLY A 202 -45.82 -67.66 54.21
C GLY A 202 -44.56 -66.78 54.25
N PHE A 203 -43.63 -67.08 55.17
CA PHE A 203 -42.34 -66.40 55.26
C PHE A 203 -41.44 -66.67 54.05
N ALA A 204 -41.48 -67.89 53.49
CA ALA A 204 -40.70 -68.23 52.31
C ALA A 204 -41.12 -67.41 51.07
N VAL A 205 -42.41 -67.14 50.89
CA VAL A 205 -42.92 -66.30 49.79
C VAL A 205 -42.42 -64.86 49.94
N VAL A 206 -42.55 -64.28 51.15
CA VAL A 206 -42.07 -62.91 51.42
C VAL A 206 -40.55 -62.81 51.22
N ALA A 207 -39.77 -63.78 51.70
CA ALA A 207 -38.32 -63.80 51.52
C ALA A 207 -37.93 -63.91 50.03
N GLY A 208 -38.67 -64.68 49.23
CA GLY A 208 -38.50 -64.74 47.78
C GLY A 208 -38.76 -63.41 47.09
N GLU A 209 -39.82 -62.71 47.47
CA GLU A 209 -40.17 -61.39 46.91
C GLU A 209 -39.12 -60.34 47.25
N VAL A 210 -38.64 -60.30 48.50
CA VAL A 210 -37.56 -59.39 48.93
C VAL A 210 -36.27 -59.68 48.16
N LYS A 211 -35.95 -60.95 47.90
CA LYS A 211 -34.79 -61.34 47.11
C LYS A 211 -34.91 -60.86 45.65
N ASN A 212 -36.09 -60.96 45.05
CA ASN A 212 -36.32 -60.48 43.69
C ASN A 212 -36.19 -58.95 43.61
N LEU A 213 -36.80 -58.23 44.55
CA LEU A 213 -36.70 -56.77 44.63
C LEU A 213 -35.26 -56.29 44.80
N ALA A 214 -34.45 -57.00 45.59
CA ALA A 214 -33.03 -56.72 45.76
C ALA A 214 -32.21 -56.95 44.46
N ASN A 215 -32.54 -57.98 43.67
CA ASN A 215 -31.92 -58.21 42.36
C ASN A 215 -32.27 -57.07 41.38
N GLU A 216 -33.55 -56.72 41.28
CA GLU A 216 -34.04 -55.65 40.40
C GLU A 216 -33.44 -54.27 40.77
N THR A 217 -33.26 -54.02 42.07
CA THR A 217 -32.56 -52.83 42.58
C THR A 217 -31.09 -52.82 42.16
N SER A 218 -30.40 -53.96 42.23
CA SER A 218 -28.99 -54.07 41.83
C SER A 218 -28.81 -53.85 40.33
N GLU A 219 -29.71 -54.43 39.53
CA GLU A 219 -29.70 -54.30 38.06
C GLU A 219 -29.97 -52.84 37.65
N SER A 220 -30.97 -52.20 38.25
CA SER A 220 -31.27 -50.78 38.04
C SER A 220 -30.10 -49.88 38.45
N SER A 221 -29.46 -50.17 39.60
CA SER A 221 -28.28 -49.43 40.07
C SER A 221 -27.12 -49.56 39.09
N SER A 222 -26.89 -50.75 38.53
CA SER A 222 -25.85 -50.97 37.52
C SER A 222 -26.13 -50.20 36.23
N ALA A 223 -27.40 -50.11 35.80
CA ALA A 223 -27.77 -49.30 34.65
C ALA A 223 -27.52 -47.80 34.90
N ILE A 224 -27.83 -47.30 36.10
CA ILE A 224 -27.54 -45.91 36.48
C ILE A 224 -26.03 -45.64 36.49
N LEU A 225 -25.21 -46.55 37.01
CA LEU A 225 -23.74 -46.43 36.96
C LEU A 225 -23.23 -46.32 35.51
N GLY A 226 -23.80 -47.10 34.60
CA GLY A 226 -23.52 -46.99 33.16
C GLY A 226 -23.84 -45.60 32.61
N GLN A 227 -24.98 -45.02 33.00
CA GLN A 227 -25.36 -43.67 32.58
C GLN A 227 -24.43 -42.60 33.18
N VAL A 228 -24.05 -42.72 34.45
CA VAL A 228 -23.11 -41.81 35.11
C VAL A 228 -21.73 -41.83 34.44
N ASN A 229 -21.24 -43.02 34.05
CA ASN A 229 -20.00 -43.14 33.28
C ASN A 229 -20.07 -42.38 31.94
N THR A 230 -21.18 -42.53 31.20
CA THR A 230 -21.39 -41.82 29.94
C THR A 230 -21.40 -40.31 30.13
N VAL A 231 -22.06 -39.82 31.18
CA VAL A 231 -22.09 -38.38 31.52
C VAL A 231 -20.69 -37.86 31.87
N GLN A 232 -19.91 -38.61 32.65
CA GLN A 232 -18.54 -38.22 32.98
C GLN A 232 -17.61 -38.21 31.76
N GLN A 233 -17.75 -39.17 30.86
CA GLN A 233 -16.98 -39.18 29.61
C GLN A 233 -17.33 -37.96 28.75
N ALA A 234 -18.63 -37.67 28.56
CA ALA A 234 -19.07 -36.50 27.82
C ALA A 234 -18.59 -35.19 28.46
N ALA A 235 -18.53 -35.12 29.79
CA ALA A 235 -17.96 -33.98 30.51
C ALA A 235 -16.45 -33.84 30.25
N ALA A 236 -15.68 -34.93 30.27
CA ALA A 236 -14.25 -34.90 29.97
C ALA A 236 -13.97 -34.45 28.52
N ASP A 237 -14.75 -34.95 27.57
CA ASP A 237 -14.65 -34.56 26.16
C ASP A 237 -14.99 -33.07 25.99
N ALA A 238 -16.02 -32.56 26.69
CA ALA A 238 -16.38 -31.15 26.67
C ALA A 238 -15.26 -30.24 27.20
N VAL A 239 -14.55 -30.63 28.26
CA VAL A 239 -13.38 -29.89 28.76
C VAL A 239 -12.27 -29.83 27.70
N SER A 240 -11.96 -30.96 27.06
CA SER A 240 -10.92 -30.99 26.02
C SER A 240 -11.25 -30.05 24.85
N VAL A 241 -12.52 -30.01 24.43
CA VAL A 241 -12.97 -29.09 23.37
C VAL A 241 -12.84 -27.62 23.83
N LEU A 242 -13.20 -27.30 25.08
CA LEU A 242 -13.07 -25.96 25.63
C LEU A 242 -11.61 -25.49 25.73
N GLU A 243 -10.68 -26.39 26.06
CA GLU A 243 -9.25 -26.10 26.07
C GLU A 243 -8.73 -25.75 24.68
N VAL A 244 -9.13 -26.52 23.65
CA VAL A 244 -8.79 -26.24 22.25
C VAL A 244 -9.35 -24.88 21.82
N ILE A 245 -10.62 -24.59 22.12
CA ILE A 245 -11.25 -23.30 21.81
C ILE A 245 -10.48 -22.14 22.46
N THR A 246 -10.11 -22.29 23.73
CA THR A 246 -9.34 -21.27 24.45
C THR A 246 -7.96 -21.06 23.82
N GLY A 247 -7.31 -22.13 23.36
CA GLY A 247 -6.06 -22.05 22.59
C GLY A 247 -6.22 -21.24 21.31
N SER A 248 -7.22 -21.56 20.49
CA SER A 248 -7.51 -20.85 19.23
C SER A 248 -7.82 -19.36 19.46
N ILE A 249 -8.52 -19.01 20.55
CA ILE A 249 -8.83 -17.61 20.87
C ILE A 249 -7.58 -16.83 21.31
N ARG A 250 -6.63 -17.47 22.01
CA ARG A 250 -5.35 -16.83 22.35
C ARG A 250 -4.52 -16.54 21.11
N GLU A 251 -4.48 -17.47 20.16
CA GLU A 251 -3.82 -17.24 18.86
C GLU A 251 -4.49 -16.10 18.09
N MET A 252 -5.83 -16.08 18.04
CA MET A 252 -6.60 -14.98 17.45
C MET A 252 -6.27 -13.63 18.10
N SER A 253 -6.15 -13.59 19.44
CA SER A 253 -5.76 -12.37 20.16
C SER A 253 -4.36 -11.88 19.76
N GLY A 254 -3.43 -12.80 19.54
CA GLY A 254 -2.09 -12.48 19.03
C GLY A 254 -2.11 -11.86 17.63
N LEU A 255 -2.91 -12.42 16.71
CA LEU A 255 -3.09 -11.88 15.37
C LEU A 255 -3.71 -10.48 15.38
N VAL A 256 -4.73 -10.27 16.22
CA VAL A 256 -5.40 -8.98 16.38
C VAL A 256 -4.44 -7.91 16.88
N ASN A 257 -3.60 -8.24 17.87
CA ASN A 257 -2.55 -7.32 18.33
C ASN A 257 -1.54 -6.99 17.22
N GLY A 258 -1.21 -7.96 16.36
CA GLY A 258 -0.38 -7.74 15.18
C GLY A 258 -1.02 -6.76 14.18
N ILE A 259 -2.33 -6.85 13.95
CA ILE A 259 -3.07 -5.90 13.10
C ILE A 259 -3.04 -4.49 13.72
N ALA A 260 -3.33 -4.37 15.01
CA ALA A 260 -3.29 -3.08 15.71
C ALA A 260 -1.90 -2.43 15.62
N ALA A 261 -0.83 -3.21 15.82
CA ALA A 261 0.54 -2.74 15.68
C ALA A 261 0.88 -2.30 14.24
N ALA A 262 0.36 -2.96 13.22
CA ALA A 262 0.57 -2.56 11.83
C ALA A 262 -0.18 -1.25 11.48
N VAL A 263 -1.36 -1.03 12.07
CA VAL A 263 -2.17 0.16 11.86
C VAL A 263 -1.56 1.38 12.56
N ASP A 264 -1.27 1.27 13.86
CA ASP A 264 -0.81 2.37 14.70
C ASP A 264 0.71 2.58 14.63
N GLY A 265 1.45 1.58 14.17
CA GLY A 265 2.91 1.53 14.23
C GLY A 265 3.37 0.87 15.53
N GLY A 266 4.19 -0.17 15.41
CA GLY A 266 4.76 -0.85 16.57
C GLY A 266 5.69 0.07 17.35
N GLN A 267 5.43 0.27 18.64
CA GLN A 267 6.29 1.05 19.54
C GLN A 267 7.73 0.50 19.61
N ASP A 268 7.93 -0.79 19.37
CA ASP A 268 9.24 -1.45 19.43
C ASP A 268 9.95 -1.58 18.07
N SER A 269 9.25 -1.47 16.94
CA SER A 269 9.80 -1.83 15.62
C SER A 269 10.30 -0.64 14.80
N GLY A 270 10.08 0.60 15.24
CA GLY A 270 10.47 1.81 14.50
C GLY A 270 9.79 1.94 13.13
N THR A 271 8.78 1.09 12.86
CA THR A 271 8.01 1.07 11.61
C THR A 271 6.81 1.99 11.76
N ALA A 272 6.73 3.00 10.89
CA ALA A 272 5.56 3.88 10.80
C ALA A 272 4.30 3.06 10.51
N GLY A 273 3.23 3.31 11.26
CA GLY A 273 1.92 2.70 11.00
C GLY A 273 1.33 3.16 9.67
N LEU A 274 0.34 2.43 9.16
CA LEU A 274 -0.33 2.75 7.88
C LEU A 274 -0.86 4.20 7.82
N SER A 275 -1.40 4.70 8.93
CA SER A 275 -1.88 6.09 9.03
C SER A 275 -0.75 7.10 8.87
N GLN A 276 0.40 6.85 9.49
CA GLN A 276 1.57 7.71 9.39
C GLN A 276 2.23 7.64 8.01
N LEU A 277 2.25 6.45 7.38
CA LEU A 277 2.75 6.28 6.02
C LEU A 277 1.91 7.05 5.00
N ALA A 278 0.57 7.05 5.15
CA ALA A 278 -0.31 7.85 4.32
C ALA A 278 -0.01 9.36 4.44
N GLU A 279 0.24 9.85 5.65
CA GLU A 279 0.58 11.25 5.88
C GLU A 279 1.97 11.62 5.32
N VAL A 280 2.97 10.74 5.48
CA VAL A 280 4.30 10.94 4.90
C VAL A 280 4.25 10.96 3.37
N LEU A 281 3.51 10.01 2.77
CA LEU A 281 3.32 9.94 1.32
C LEU A 281 2.69 11.24 0.79
N ARG A 282 1.64 11.72 1.47
CA ARG A 282 0.96 12.98 1.16
C ARG A 282 1.92 14.16 1.18
N SER A 283 2.74 14.28 2.23
CA SER A 283 3.72 15.35 2.39
C SER A 283 4.80 15.32 1.29
N GLU A 284 5.36 14.14 1.01
CA GLU A 284 6.47 13.99 0.07
C GLU A 284 6.03 14.23 -1.38
N VAL A 285 4.80 13.81 -1.74
CA VAL A 285 4.25 14.09 -3.07
C VAL A 285 3.95 15.57 -3.25
N HIS A 286 3.39 16.24 -2.25
CA HIS A 286 3.20 17.69 -2.32
C HIS A 286 4.52 18.44 -2.54
N ARG A 287 5.59 18.01 -1.84
CA ARG A 287 6.95 18.55 -2.04
C ARG A 287 7.46 18.28 -3.45
N PHE A 288 7.33 17.06 -3.94
CA PHE A 288 7.78 16.66 -5.28
C PHE A 288 7.07 17.45 -6.39
N VAL A 289 5.75 17.59 -6.30
CA VAL A 289 4.94 18.33 -7.29
C VAL A 289 5.31 19.82 -7.28
N THR A 290 5.53 20.39 -6.10
CA THR A 290 6.01 21.77 -5.96
C THR A 290 7.36 21.97 -6.64
N MET A 291 8.30 21.03 -6.47
CA MET A 291 9.59 21.07 -7.18
C MET A 291 9.42 20.90 -8.69
N ALA A 292 8.55 19.99 -9.13
CA ALA A 292 8.29 19.74 -10.55
C ALA A 292 7.70 20.95 -11.28
N ARG A 293 6.90 21.78 -10.58
CA ARG A 293 6.37 23.04 -11.10
C ARG A 293 7.42 24.16 -11.20
N GLN A 294 8.48 24.11 -10.39
CA GLN A 294 9.54 25.13 -10.36
C GLN A 294 10.68 24.86 -11.36
N SER A 295 10.84 23.61 -11.81
CA SER A 295 11.84 23.16 -12.78
C SER A 295 11.32 23.19 -14.22
#